data_AF-A0A8T4J4B4-F1
#
_entry.id   AF-A0A8T4J4B4-F1
#
_cell.length_a   1.000
_cell.length_b   1.000
_cell.length_c   1.000
_cell.angle_alpha   90.00
_cell.angle_beta   90.00
_cell.angle_gamma   90.00
#
_symmetry.space_group_name_H-M   'P 1'
#
loop_
_entity.id
_entity.type
_entity.pdbx_description
1 polymer ?
#
loop_
_entity_poly.entity_id
_entity_poly.type
_entity_poly.pdbx_seq_one_letter_code
_entity_poly.pdbx_strand_id
1 'polypeptide(L)'
;HLVTPQEARWLRGTTGEVMARDLENSSHGKATAGLDRSAVLDMARKILEEEPLTPKLLGERLAERWPGVPGPHLSYVVRCLLPVVQVPPRGVWGASGPPALAP
;
A
#
# COMPACT_ATOMS: atom_id res chain seq x y z
N HIS A 1 15.74 -0.14 -10.61
CA HIS A 1 15.77 -1.41 -11.36
C HIS A 1 14.59 -1.45 -12.30
N LEU A 2 14.78 -1.92 -13.54
CA LEU A 2 13.68 -2.21 -14.47
C LEU A 2 13.44 -3.71 -14.43
N VAL A 3 12.18 -4.12 -14.32
CA VAL A 3 11.78 -5.54 -14.29
C VAL A 3 10.51 -5.71 -15.10
N THR A 4 10.31 -6.91 -15.64
CA THR A 4 9.04 -7.29 -16.25
C THR A 4 7.96 -7.50 -15.18
N PRO A 5 6.67 -7.41 -15.53
CA PRO A 5 5.57 -7.75 -14.61
C PRO A 5 5.66 -9.17 -14.04
N GLN A 6 6.23 -10.12 -14.80
CA GLN A 6 6.41 -11.50 -14.35
C GLN A 6 7.50 -11.63 -13.27
N GLU A 7 8.59 -10.88 -13.40
CA GLU A 7 9.67 -10.84 -12.41
C GLU A 7 9.29 -10.08 -11.14
N ALA A 8 8.42 -9.06 -11.26
CA ALA A 8 7.92 -8.30 -10.12
C ALA A 8 7.25 -9.19 -9.06
N ARG A 9 6.61 -10.30 -9.47
CA ARG A 9 6.01 -11.28 -8.55
C ARG A 9 7.04 -11.96 -7.65
N TRP A 10 8.22 -12.27 -8.17
CA TRP A 10 9.30 -12.92 -7.41
C TRP A 10 9.97 -11.94 -6.44
N LEU A 11 10.15 -10.69 -6.86
CA LEU A 11 10.69 -9.63 -6.00
C LEU A 11 9.84 -9.39 -4.75
N ARG A 12 8.51 -9.54 -4.87
CA ARG A 12 7.63 -9.36 -3.73
C ARG A 12 7.87 -10.41 -2.64
N GLY A 13 8.12 -11.66 -3.03
CA GLY A 13 8.44 -12.74 -2.08
C GLY A 13 9.73 -12.48 -1.29
N THR A 14 10.74 -11.85 -1.92
CA THR A 14 12.03 -11.56 -1.27
C THR A 14 12.05 -10.27 -0.45
N THR A 15 11.15 -9.34 -0.74
CA THR A 15 11.09 -8.01 -0.07
C THR A 15 10.00 -7.93 1.01
N GLY A 16 9.06 -8.88 1.04
CA GLY A 16 7.92 -8.88 1.97
C GLY A 16 8.32 -8.79 3.44
N GLU A 17 9.32 -9.57 3.87
CA GLU A 17 9.78 -9.54 5.28
C GLU A 17 10.40 -8.19 5.66
N VAL A 18 11.18 -7.58 4.77
CA VAL A 18 11.77 -6.25 4.99
C VAL A 18 10.66 -5.21 5.12
N MET A 19 9.61 -5.29 4.30
CA MET A 19 8.49 -4.36 4.34
C MET A 19 7.60 -4.55 5.57
N ALA A 20 7.40 -5.79 6.02
CA ALA A 20 6.73 -6.06 7.30
C ALA A 20 7.53 -5.49 8.47
N ARG A 21 8.85 -5.69 8.47
CA ARG A 21 9.74 -5.12 9.50
C ARG A 21 9.80 -3.59 9.46
N ASP A 22 9.76 -2.97 8.28
CA ASP A 22 9.64 -1.51 8.12
C ASP A 22 8.36 -0.99 8.79
N LEU A 23 7.22 -1.66 8.55
CA LEU A 23 5.97 -1.35 9.25
C LEU A 23 6.13 -1.44 10.77
N GLU A 24 6.58 -2.58 11.30
CA GLU A 24 6.67 -2.78 12.76
C GLU A 24 7.53 -1.72 13.47
N ASN A 25 8.62 -1.29 12.84
CA ASN A 25 9.55 -0.33 13.45
C ASN A 25 9.17 1.14 13.22
N SER A 26 8.13 1.40 12.42
CA SER A 26 7.66 2.75 12.10
C SER A 26 6.64 3.29 13.12
N SER A 27 6.38 4.60 13.09
CA SER A 27 5.24 5.19 13.79
C SER A 27 3.89 4.65 13.29
N HIS A 28 3.80 4.22 12.03
CA HIS A 28 2.59 3.61 11.46
C HIS A 28 2.30 2.24 12.08
N GLY A 29 3.34 1.42 12.30
CA GLY A 29 3.19 0.13 12.99
C GLY A 29 2.66 0.32 14.40
N LYS A 30 3.20 1.30 15.14
CA LYS A 30 2.73 1.66 16.49
C LYS A 30 1.29 2.19 16.49
N ALA A 31 0.96 3.09 15.57
CA ALA A 31 -0.38 3.67 15.46
C ALA A 31 -1.45 2.68 14.99
N THR A 32 -1.03 1.57 14.37
CA THR A 32 -1.93 0.47 13.95
C THR A 32 -1.73 -0.80 14.77
N ALA A 33 -1.06 -0.70 15.92
CA ALA A 33 -0.89 -1.83 16.83
C ALA A 33 -2.26 -2.26 17.39
N GLY A 34 -2.59 -3.55 17.24
CA GLY A 34 -3.89 -4.09 17.65
C GLY A 34 -5.01 -3.98 16.61
N LEU A 35 -4.76 -3.33 15.47
CA LEU A 35 -5.67 -3.34 14.34
C LEU A 35 -5.73 -4.73 13.71
N ASP A 36 -6.93 -5.18 13.30
CA ASP A 36 -7.05 -6.32 12.39
C ASP A 36 -6.52 -5.91 11.00
N ARG A 37 -5.22 -6.14 10.80
CA ARG A 37 -4.53 -5.79 9.56
C ARG A 37 -5.01 -6.66 8.39
N SER A 38 -5.44 -7.90 8.61
CA SER A 38 -6.06 -8.72 7.56
C SER A 38 -7.31 -8.04 7.00
N ALA A 39 -8.21 -7.55 7.87
CA ALA A 39 -9.41 -6.85 7.42
C ALA A 39 -9.11 -5.58 6.63
N VAL A 40 -8.05 -4.83 7.01
CA VAL A 40 -7.58 -3.67 6.24
C VAL A 40 -7.10 -4.07 4.86
N LEU A 41 -6.30 -5.14 4.75
CA LEU A 41 -5.74 -5.61 3.49
C LEU A 41 -6.83 -6.14 2.55
N ASP A 42 -7.82 -6.87 3.07
CA ASP A 42 -8.94 -7.38 2.28
C ASP A 42 -9.80 -6.24 1.72
N MET A 43 -10.06 -5.21 2.52
CA MET A 43 -10.79 -4.02 2.05
C MET A 43 -9.97 -3.24 1.03
N ALA A 44 -8.69 -3.01 1.31
CA ALA A 44 -7.82 -2.28 0.39
C ALA A 44 -7.69 -2.99 -0.96
N ARG A 45 -7.60 -4.32 -0.98
CA ARG A 45 -7.61 -5.10 -2.21
C ARG A 45 -8.87 -4.84 -3.03
N LYS A 46 -10.05 -4.93 -2.42
CA LYS A 46 -11.33 -4.66 -3.10
C LYS A 46 -11.38 -3.27 -3.70
N ILE A 47 -10.96 -2.25 -2.95
CA ILE A 47 -10.90 -0.87 -3.43
C ILE A 47 -9.95 -0.73 -4.62
N LEU A 48 -8.75 -1.31 -4.53
CA LEU A 48 -7.72 -1.19 -5.57
C LEU A 48 -7.99 -2.07 -6.81
N GLU A 49 -8.83 -3.09 -6.69
CA GLU A 49 -9.35 -3.87 -7.82
C GLU A 49 -10.35 -3.07 -8.66
N GLU A 50 -11.04 -2.08 -8.08
CA GLU A 50 -11.93 -1.17 -8.82
C GLU A 50 -11.13 -0.12 -9.60
N GLU A 51 -10.18 0.56 -8.93
CA GLU A 51 -9.32 1.55 -9.56
C GLU A 51 -7.99 1.76 -8.81
N PRO A 52 -6.88 2.10 -9.52
CA PRO A 52 -5.65 2.50 -8.86
C PRO A 52 -5.82 3.81 -8.09
N LEU A 53 -5.45 3.81 -6.81
CA LEU A 53 -5.59 4.99 -5.95
C LEU A 53 -4.26 5.45 -5.36
N THR A 54 -4.11 6.76 -5.19
CA THR A 54 -2.99 7.29 -4.41
C THR A 54 -3.10 6.86 -2.94
N PRO A 55 -1.98 6.74 -2.19
CA PRO A 55 -2.02 6.42 -0.76
C PRO A 55 -2.88 7.36 0.07
N LYS A 56 -3.04 8.62 -0.37
CA LYS A 56 -3.92 9.60 0.28
C LYS A 56 -5.39 9.17 0.14
N LEU A 57 -5.86 8.99 -1.09
CA LEU A 57 -7.25 8.61 -1.38
C LEU A 57 -7.60 7.24 -0.80
N LEU A 58 -6.68 6.27 -0.90
CA LEU A 58 -6.85 4.96 -0.28
C LEU A 58 -6.97 5.09 1.25
N GLY A 59 -6.14 5.90 1.89
CA GLY A 59 -6.21 6.14 3.32
C GLY A 59 -7.52 6.80 3.76
N GLU A 60 -8.03 7.75 2.97
CA GLU A 60 -9.32 8.40 3.20
C GLU A 60 -10.47 7.37 3.14
N ARG A 61 -10.51 6.54 2.09
CA ARG A 61 -11.52 5.49 1.91
C ARG A 61 -11.47 4.43 3.02
N LEU A 62 -10.27 4.02 3.43
CA LEU A 62 -10.12 3.07 4.54
C LEU A 62 -10.56 3.70 5.88
N ALA A 63 -10.27 4.97 6.12
CA ALA A 63 -10.65 5.64 7.36
C ALA A 63 -12.16 5.71 7.59
N GLU A 64 -12.98 5.58 6.54
CA GLU A 64 -14.45 5.44 6.65
C GLU A 64 -14.85 4.19 7.47
N ARG A 65 -14.09 3.10 7.37
CA ARG A 65 -14.35 1.83 8.07
C ARG A 65 -13.57 1.68 9.37
N TRP A 66 -12.46 2.39 9.52
CA TRP A 66 -11.65 2.41 10.75
C TRP A 66 -11.59 3.84 11.34
N PRO A 67 -12.73 4.36 11.82
CA PRO A 67 -12.76 5.67 12.44
C PRO A 67 -11.84 5.68 13.67
N GLY A 68 -11.02 6.72 13.79
CA GLY A 68 -10.03 6.85 14.86
C GLY A 68 -8.61 6.41 14.47
N VAL A 69 -8.41 5.76 13.33
CA VAL A 69 -7.07 5.53 12.76
C VAL A 69 -6.84 6.50 11.60
N PRO A 70 -5.87 7.42 11.69
CA PRO A 70 -5.56 8.32 10.58
C PRO A 70 -5.25 7.56 9.29
N GLY A 71 -5.89 7.96 8.19
CA GLY A 71 -5.75 7.34 6.86
C GLY A 71 -4.31 7.09 6.40
N PRO A 72 -3.33 7.98 6.65
CA PRO A 72 -1.93 7.72 6.31
C PRO A 72 -1.31 6.50 7.00
N HIS A 73 -1.80 6.10 8.17
CA HIS A 73 -1.35 4.86 8.82
C HIS A 73 -1.96 3.62 8.14
N LEU A 74 -3.24 3.68 7.76
CA LEU A 74 -3.91 2.60 7.06
C LEU A 74 -3.29 2.35 5.68
N SER A 75 -3.05 3.40 4.88
CA SER A 75 -2.44 3.22 3.56
C SER A 75 -0.99 2.78 3.61
N TYR A 76 -0.25 3.10 4.69
CA TYR A 76 1.10 2.58 4.91
C TYR A 76 1.08 1.08 5.25
N VAL A 77 0.12 0.60 6.04
CA VAL A 77 -0.09 -0.84 6.28
C VAL A 77 -0.31 -1.56 4.94
N VAL A 78 -1.18 -1.03 4.08
CA VAL A 78 -1.44 -1.61 2.75
C VAL A 78 -0.17 -1.64 1.91
N ARG A 79 0.55 -0.50 1.81
CA ARG A 79 1.81 -0.41 1.06
C ARG A 79 2.83 -1.45 1.51
N CYS A 80 2.92 -1.70 2.81
CA CYS A 80 3.91 -2.62 3.37
C CYS A 80 3.50 -4.09 3.22
N LEU A 81 2.22 -4.42 3.43
CA LEU A 81 1.78 -5.82 3.55
C LEU A 81 1.05 -6.36 2.31
N LEU A 82 0.37 -5.52 1.54
CA LEU A 82 -0.25 -5.91 0.27
C LEU A 82 0.77 -5.85 -0.88
N PRO A 83 0.77 -6.80 -1.83
CA PRO A 83 1.72 -6.80 -2.94
C PRO A 83 1.36 -5.78 -4.04
N VAL A 84 1.29 -4.50 -3.70
CA VAL A 84 0.93 -3.43 -4.63
C VAL A 84 2.12 -2.91 -5.44
N VAL A 85 1.83 -2.39 -6.64
CA VAL A 85 2.78 -1.67 -7.50
C VAL A 85 2.37 -0.22 -7.68
N GLN A 86 3.35 0.66 -7.98
CA GLN A 86 3.06 2.03 -8.40
C GLN A 86 2.83 2.07 -9.90
N VAL A 87 1.74 2.71 -10.33
CA VAL A 87 1.39 2.87 -11.75
C VAL A 87 1.67 4.30 -12.25
N PRO A 88 1.76 4.52 -13.59
CA PRO A 88 1.99 5.84 -14.18
C PRO A 88 1.01 6.93 -13.69
N PRO A 89 1.38 8.22 -13.78
CA PRO A 89 2.54 8.78 -14.47
C PRO A 89 3.85 8.70 -13.66
N ARG A 90 3.80 8.22 -12.41
CA ARG A 90 5.02 8.07 -11.62
C ARG A 90 5.93 7.03 -12.28
N GLY A 91 7.18 7.44 -12.54
CA GLY A 91 8.17 6.59 -13.23
C GLY A 91 8.18 6.74 -14.75
N VAL A 92 7.33 7.59 -15.33
CA VAL A 92 7.40 7.96 -16.76
C VAL A 92 8.32 9.15 -16.95
N TRP A 93 9.30 9.04 -17.85
CA TRP A 93 10.18 10.15 -18.19
C TRP A 93 9.40 11.29 -18.85
N GLY A 94 9.58 12.51 -18.37
CA GLY A 94 8.87 13.69 -18.90
C GLY A 94 7.43 13.87 -18.38
N ALA A 95 6.96 13.01 -17.46
CA ALA A 95 5.68 13.18 -16.77
C ALA A 95 5.86 13.11 -15.26
N SER A 96 4.99 13.81 -14.51
CA SER A 96 5.00 13.78 -13.04
C SER A 96 3.58 13.62 -12.51
N GLY A 97 3.47 13.01 -11.33
CA GLY A 97 2.21 12.84 -10.64
C GLY A 97 2.37 12.00 -9.37
N PRO A 98 1.37 12.00 -8.48
CA PRO A 98 1.38 11.18 -7.29
C PRO A 98 1.39 9.69 -7.66
N PRO A 99 2.10 8.83 -6.90
CA PRO A 99 2.07 7.40 -7.13
C PRO A 99 0.68 6.85 -6.80
N ALA A 100 -0.03 6.32 -7.79
CA ALA A 100 -1.20 5.48 -7.56
C ALA A 100 -0.76 4.02 -7.34
N LEU A 101 -1.44 3.33 -6.44
CA LEU A 101 -1.21 1.92 -6.11
C LEU A 101 -2.21 1.05 -6.88
N ALA A 102 -1.75 -0.07 -7.43
CA ALA A 102 -2.58 -1.12 -8.02
C ALA A 102 -2.15 -2.47 -7.42
N PRO A 103 -3.04 -3.48 -7.34
CA PRO A 103 -2.75 -4.78 -6.72
C PRO A 103 -1.82 -5.67 -7.55
#